data_AF-A0A3S1HJU5-F1
#
_entry.id   AF-A0A3S1HJU5-F1
#
_cell.length_a   1.000
_cell.length_b   1.000
_cell.length_c   1.000
_cell.angle_alpha   90.00
_cell.angle_beta   90.00
_cell.angle_gamma   90.00
#
_symmetry.space_group_name_H-M   'P 1'
#
loop_
_entity.id
_entity.type
_entity.pdbx_description
1 polymer ?
#
loop_
_entity_poly.entity_id
_entity_poly.type
_entity_poly.pdbx_seq_one_letter_code
_entity_poly.pdbx_strand_id
1 'polypeptide(L)' 'MSDKKTSNQMWGGRFASGPAAIMEAINASISFDRKLYAQDIKGSIAHSEMLAQTGIISAADQEKIADGLNTILKEI' A
#
# COMPACT_ATOMS: atom_id res chain seq x y z
N MET A 1 17.80 -23.79 17.37
CA MET A 1 16.52 -23.23 16.88
C MET A 1 16.80 -21.77 16.56
N SER A 2 16.97 -21.42 15.27
CA SER A 2 17.40 -20.08 14.86
C SER A 2 16.17 -19.19 14.73
N ASP A 3 15.94 -18.29 15.68
CA ASP A 3 14.90 -17.27 15.63
C ASP A 3 15.26 -16.24 14.55
N LYS A 4 14.79 -16.48 13.33
CA LYS A 4 14.95 -15.56 12.21
C LYS A 4 13.95 -14.42 12.38
N LYS A 5 14.27 -13.45 13.24
CA LYS A 5 13.55 -12.17 13.32
C LYS A 5 13.69 -11.46 11.96
N THR A 6 12.64 -11.55 11.15
CA THR A 6 12.56 -10.91 9.84
C THR A 6 12.74 -9.40 9.98
N SER A 7 13.72 -8.85 9.28
CA SER A 7 13.97 -7.42 9.12
C SER A 7 12.67 -6.69 8.74
N ASN A 8 12.44 -5.52 9.34
CA ASN A 8 11.22 -4.74 9.14
C ASN A 8 10.97 -4.44 7.65
N GLN A 9 9.84 -4.91 7.11
CA GLN A 9 9.44 -4.70 5.71
C GLN A 9 9.10 -3.24 5.41
N MET A 10 8.69 -2.46 6.43
CA MET A 10 8.31 -1.07 6.22
C MET A 10 9.48 -0.16 5.82
N TRP A 11 10.67 -0.31 6.42
CA TRP A 11 11.76 0.69 6.30
C TRP A 11 13.08 0.17 5.69
N GLY A 12 13.09 -1.04 5.13
CA GLY A 12 14.27 -1.63 4.50
C GLY A 12 15.40 -1.95 5.49
N GLY A 13 16.34 -2.81 5.06
CA GLY A 13 17.30 -3.54 5.89
C GLY A 13 18.38 -2.76 6.67
N ARG A 14 18.12 -1.55 7.18
CA ARG A 14 19.07 -0.79 8.02
C ARG A 14 19.05 -1.16 9.50
N PHE A 15 18.05 -1.90 9.97
CA PHE A 15 17.92 -2.29 11.39
C PHE A 15 17.98 -3.81 11.56
N ALA A 16 18.74 -4.26 12.55
CA ALA A 16 18.87 -5.67 12.89
C ALA A 16 17.57 -6.31 13.45
N SER A 17 16.61 -5.48 13.87
CA SER A 17 15.30 -5.91 14.37
C SER A 17 14.22 -4.86 14.09
N GLY A 18 12.96 -5.23 14.24
CA GLY A 18 11.82 -4.33 14.08
C GLY A 18 11.82 -3.17 15.08
N PRO A 19 11.08 -2.08 14.78
CA PRO A 19 10.91 -0.96 15.68
C PRO A 19 10.30 -1.39 17.01
N ALA A 20 10.57 -0.64 18.08
CA ALA A 20 9.91 -0.85 19.36
C ALA A 20 8.39 -0.59 19.21
N ALA A 21 7.55 -1.30 19.97
CA ALA A 21 6.09 -1.18 19.91
C ALA A 21 5.59 0.26 20.08
N ILE A 22 6.25 1.06 20.93
CA ILE A 22 5.93 2.49 21.10
C ILE A 22 6.19 3.29 19.81
N MET A 23 7.24 2.95 19.07
CA MET A 23 7.59 3.61 17.82
C MET A 23 6.58 3.27 16.73
N GLU A 24 6.09 2.03 16.67
CA GLU A 24 5.01 1.64 15.76
C GLU A 24 3.70 2.38 16.08
N ALA A 25 3.33 2.43 17.37
CA ALA A 25 2.11 3.08 17.81
C ALA A 25 2.06 4.58 17.50
N ILE A 26 3.19 5.29 17.67
CA ILE A 26 3.26 6.75 17.41
C ILE A 26 3.29 7.06 15.91
N ASN A 27 3.82 6.16 15.07
CA ASN A 27 3.86 6.35 13.61
C ASN A 27 2.57 5.92 12.89
N ALA A 28 1.67 5.21 13.56
CA ALA A 28 0.43 4.75 12.94
C ALA A 28 -0.54 5.92 12.70
N SER A 29 -0.86 6.19 11.44
CA SER A 29 -1.77 7.29 11.05
C SER A 29 -3.19 6.85 10.66
N ILE A 30 -3.44 5.54 10.59
CA ILE A 30 -4.68 4.98 10.05
C ILE A 30 -5.95 5.47 10.77
N SER A 31 -5.87 5.78 12.06
CA SER A 31 -7.01 6.27 12.85
C SER A 31 -7.59 7.57 12.30
N PHE A 32 -6.76 8.40 11.66
CA PHE A 32 -7.14 9.67 11.05
C PHE A 32 -7.15 9.63 9.51
N ASP A 33 -6.11 9.04 8.90
CA ASP A 33 -5.92 9.06 7.43
C ASP A 33 -6.94 8.21 6.67
N ARG A 34 -7.57 7.22 7.32
CA ARG A 34 -8.61 6.39 6.67
C ARG A 34 -9.72 7.19 6.01
N LYS A 35 -9.97 8.44 6.45
CA LYS A 35 -10.95 9.34 5.82
C LYS A 35 -10.60 9.70 4.37
N LEU A 36 -9.35 9.51 3.98
CA LEU A 36 -8.82 9.81 2.64
C LEU A 36 -8.88 8.61 1.68
N TYR A 37 -9.49 7.49 2.10
CA TYR A 37 -9.53 6.26 1.30
C TYR A 37 -10.07 6.47 -0.12
N ALA A 38 -11.13 7.26 -0.28
CA ALA A 38 -11.75 7.50 -1.59
C ALA A 38 -10.80 8.27 -2.53
N GLN A 39 -10.02 9.21 -1.99
CA GLN A 39 -9.03 9.98 -2.72
C GLN A 39 -7.83 9.12 -3.10
N ASP A 40 -7.37 8.25 -2.19
CA ASP A 40 -6.26 7.32 -2.44
C ASP A 40 -6.61 6.30 -3.53
N ILE A 41 -7.83 5.75 -3.49
CA ILE A 41 -8.36 4.86 -4.54
C ILE A 41 -8.43 5.59 -5.88
N LYS A 42 -8.98 6.80 -5.91
CA LYS A 42 -9.07 7.58 -7.15
C LYS A 42 -7.69 7.90 -7.73
N GLY A 43 -6.73 8.28 -6.88
CA GLY A 43 -5.35 8.52 -7.28
C GLY A 43 -4.68 7.26 -7.82
N SER A 44 -4.93 6.11 -7.19
CA SER A 44 -4.39 4.82 -7.61
C SER A 44 -4.92 4.37 -8.97
N ILE A 45 -6.22 4.58 -9.26
CA ILE A 45 -6.80 4.30 -10.59
C ILE A 45 -6.16 5.20 -11.66
N ALA A 46 -6.07 6.51 -11.41
CA ALA A 46 -5.45 7.44 -12.36
C ALA A 46 -3.97 7.11 -12.61
N HIS A 47 -3.25 6.68 -11.57
CA HIS A 47 -1.87 6.24 -11.70
C HIS A 47 -1.77 4.97 -12.54
N SER A 48 -2.61 3.95 -12.30
CA SER A 48 -2.58 2.72 -13.10
C SER A 48 -2.93 2.96 -14.56
N GLU A 49 -3.87 3.88 -14.86
CA GLU A 49 -4.17 4.33 -16.22
C GLU A 49 -2.92 4.93 -16.91
N MET A 50 -2.20 5.81 -16.22
CA MET A 50 -0.95 6.38 -16.73
C MET A 50 0.11 5.30 -16.97
N LEU A 51 0.26 4.33 -16.06
CA LEU A 51 1.23 3.23 -16.22
C LEU A 51 0.91 2.37 -17.45
N ALA A 52 -0.37 2.15 -17.76
CA ALA A 52 -0.78 1.45 -18.98
C ALA A 52 -0.49 2.27 -20.23
N GLN A 53 -0.79 3.57 -20.21
CA GLN A 53 -0.51 4.47 -21.34
C GLN A 53 0.99 4.58 -21.66
N THR A 54 1.85 4.50 -20.65
CA THR A 54 3.30 4.51 -20.81
C THR A 54 3.90 3.13 -21.10
N GLY A 55 3.08 2.08 -21.16
CA GLY A 55 3.49 0.72 -21.50
C GLY A 55 4.25 -0.01 -20.38
N ILE A 56 4.19 0.49 -19.13
CA ILE A 56 4.80 -0.17 -17.97
C ILE A 56 3.97 -1.39 -17.55
N ILE A 57 2.65 -1.29 -17.67
CA ILE A 57 1.71 -2.41 -17.47
C ILE A 57 0.82 -2.58 -18.70
N SER A 58 0.22 -3.76 -18.86
CA SER A 58 -0.75 -3.98 -19.93
C SER A 58 -2.08 -3.29 -19.60
N ALA A 59 -2.86 -2.96 -20.64
CA ALA A 59 -4.23 -2.45 -20.45
C ALA A 59 -5.12 -3.45 -19.69
N ALA A 60 -4.93 -4.75 -19.93
CA ALA A 60 -5.67 -5.81 -19.23
C ALA A 60 -5.33 -5.88 -17.73
N ASP A 61 -4.07 -5.61 -17.35
CA ASP A 61 -3.69 -5.54 -15.94
C ASP A 61 -4.23 -4.27 -15.29
N GLN A 62 -4.24 -3.15 -16.02
CA GLN A 62 -4.84 -1.90 -15.55
C GLN A 62 -6.33 -2.04 -15.27
N GLU A 63 -7.10 -2.68 -16.15
CA GLU A 63 -8.52 -2.96 -15.93
C GLU A 63 -8.73 -3.78 -14.65
N LYS A 64 -7.96 -4.86 -14.47
CA LYS A 64 -8.04 -5.69 -13.24
C LYS A 64 -7.72 -4.90 -11.98
N ILE A 65 -6.72 -4.02 -12.04
CA ILE A 65 -6.36 -3.15 -10.91
C ILE A 65 -7.53 -2.19 -10.61
N ALA A 66 -8.09 -1.54 -11.63
CA ALA A 66 -9.19 -0.61 -11.47
C ALA A 66 -10.44 -1.30 -10.89
N ASP A 67 -10.78 -2.50 -11.37
CA ASP A 67 -11.89 -3.30 -10.86
C ASP A 67 -11.69 -3.71 -9.39
N GLY A 68 -10.47 -4.13 -9.04
CA GLY A 68 -10.12 -4.45 -7.65
C GLY A 68 -10.26 -3.23 -6.74
N LEU A 69 -9.76 -2.07 -7.15
CA LEU A 69 -9.87 -0.82 -6.41
C LEU A 69 -11.33 -0.36 -6.25
N ASN A 70 -12.14 -0.50 -7.30
CA ASN A 70 -13.59 -0.22 -7.23
C ASN A 70 -14.35 -1.20 -6.33
N THR A 71 -13.86 -2.43 -6.19
CA THR A 71 -14.42 -3.41 -5.25
C THR A 71 -14.11 -2.99 -3.82
N ILE A 72 -12.84 -2.67 -3.52
CA ILE A 72 -12.43 -2.17 -2.20
C ILE A 72 -13.23 -0.92 -1.80
N LEU A 73 -13.46 0.00 -2.76
CA LEU A 73 -14.25 1.21 -2.51
C LEU A 73 -15.67 0.92 -1.99
N LYS A 74 -16.26 -0.22 -2.36
CA LYS A 74 -17.60 -0.64 -1.94
C LYS A 74 -17.62 -1.34 -0.57
N GLU A 75 -16.47 -1.79 -0.09
CA GLU A 75 -16.34 -2.57 1.16
C GLU A 75 -15.97 -1.73 2.38
N ILE A 76 -15.59 -0.46 2.17
CA ILE A 76 -15.20 0.52 3.20
C ILE A 76 -16.38 1.44 3.53
#